data_AF-A0A3R6VMG2-F1
#
_entry.id   AF-A0A3R6VMG2-F1
#
_cell.length_a   1.000
_cell.length_b   1.000
_cell.length_c   1.000
_cell.angle_alpha   90.00
_cell.angle_beta   90.00
_cell.angle_gamma   90.00
#
_symmetry.space_group_name_H-M   'P 1'
#
loop_
_entity.id
_entity.type
_entity.pdbx_description
1 polymer ?
#
loop_
_entity_poly.entity_id
_entity_poly.type
_entity_poly.pdbx_seq_one_letter_code
_entity_poly.pdbx_strand_id
1 'polypeptide(L)'
;MMLQRVWKQAKPARMGLFCGQQDLRKLLHTDDAPQDNEQGHERFDRISNYVRYPNHFPVTMTVKDFNAKYDGLPAKARETDDPVSLAGRITSIRSASKKLVFLDISNDGHDVQVLAEKKYFQGDDAANNDAEFEHVHESLRRGDIIGIHGFPGKSGKGELSIIPRGISVLSPCVIRHIRRYLEDLDFIEVETPILCTSAGGAAAKPFTTESRALSTKLYLRIAPELYLKQLVIGGMDRVFEIGKVFRNEGDLIAKLLDICHRHNVPCPAPHTAPRILDCLVGHFLEPQCTSPTFLIDHPVVLSPLAKAHRDNVRPFECINVANELELIRYFFNHVKELNPHIFVTYNGDFFDWPFLETRAQHHGMDLKSEVGISKDRNGEYRGQCAVHLDAYCWVKRDSYLPQGSQGLKAVTKYKLGYDPVEVDPEEMLPLAQNEPLKMASYSVSDAVATFYLYVRFQIGLFWGIDEIAN
;
A
#
# COMPACT_ATOMS: atom_id res chain seq x y z
N MET A 1 -5.90 22.53 -10.30
CA MET A 1 -7.36 22.72 -10.39
C MET A 1 -7.94 21.45 -11.00
N MET A 2 -8.79 20.72 -10.27
CA MET A 2 -9.56 19.62 -10.85
C MET A 2 -11.01 20.13 -10.93
N LEU A 3 -11.48 20.43 -12.14
CA LEU A 3 -12.89 20.74 -12.40
C LEU A 3 -13.55 19.41 -12.76
N GLN A 4 -14.20 18.77 -11.78
CA GLN A 4 -15.03 17.61 -12.05
C GLN A 4 -16.35 18.06 -12.69
N ARG A 5 -16.70 17.44 -13.82
CA ARG A 5 -17.97 17.61 -14.54
C ARG A 5 -19.14 17.24 -13.62
N VAL A 6 -19.97 18.20 -13.26
CA VAL A 6 -21.35 17.96 -12.81
C VAL A 6 -22.31 18.45 -13.89
N TRP A 7 -22.50 17.64 -14.94
CA TRP A 7 -23.63 17.78 -15.86
C TRP A 7 -24.22 16.38 -16.13
N LYS A 8 -25.27 16.02 -15.40
CA LYS A 8 -26.16 14.89 -15.75
C LYS A 8 -27.33 15.45 -16.57
N GLN A 9 -27.41 15.13 -17.86
CA GLN A 9 -28.68 14.80 -18.52
C GLN A 9 -28.54 14.22 -19.94
N ALA A 10 -29.44 13.24 -20.21
CA ALA A 10 -29.90 12.69 -21.48
C ALA A 10 -29.13 11.52 -22.16
N LYS A 11 -29.92 10.48 -22.50
CA LYS A 11 -29.57 9.15 -23.03
C LYS A 11 -28.73 9.19 -24.32
N PRO A 12 -27.86 8.18 -24.58
CA PRO A 12 -27.07 8.12 -25.81
C PRO A 12 -27.92 7.64 -27.00
N ALA A 13 -27.90 8.41 -28.09
CA ALA A 13 -28.30 7.96 -29.42
C ALA A 13 -27.19 7.09 -30.03
N ARG A 14 -27.58 5.94 -30.59
CA ARG A 14 -26.71 5.04 -31.36
C ARG A 14 -26.26 5.74 -32.65
N MET A 15 -24.95 5.83 -32.87
CA MET A 15 -24.38 5.81 -34.23
C MET A 15 -23.00 5.17 -34.17
N GLY A 16 -22.87 4.03 -34.86
CA GLY A 16 -21.69 3.18 -34.80
C GLY A 16 -20.58 3.63 -35.75
N LEU A 17 -19.35 3.31 -35.38
CA LEU A 17 -18.24 3.11 -36.29
C LEU A 17 -17.63 1.75 -35.98
N PHE A 18 -17.76 0.85 -36.96
CA PHE A 18 -17.14 -0.46 -37.02
C PHE A 18 -15.63 -0.32 -37.16
N CYS A 19 -14.85 -0.96 -36.28
CA CYS A 19 -13.57 -1.56 -36.66
C CYS A 19 -13.21 -2.67 -35.67
N GLY A 20 -13.25 -3.92 -36.13
CA GLY A 20 -12.46 -5.03 -35.56
C GLY A 20 -12.84 -5.58 -34.18
N GLN A 21 -14.11 -5.90 -33.93
CA GLN A 21 -14.46 -6.83 -32.84
C GLN A 21 -14.45 -8.27 -33.34
N GLN A 22 -13.33 -8.96 -33.18
CA GLN A 22 -13.36 -10.39 -32.88
C GLN A 22 -12.66 -10.61 -31.52
N ASP A 23 -13.51 -10.93 -30.54
CA ASP A 23 -13.23 -11.74 -29.35
C ASP A 23 -12.37 -11.21 -28.18
N LEU A 24 -12.44 -9.91 -27.85
CA LEU A 24 -11.90 -9.37 -26.58
C LEU A 24 -12.81 -9.56 -25.35
N ARG A 25 -14.07 -9.98 -25.52
CA ARG A 25 -14.97 -10.30 -24.40
C ARG A 25 -14.63 -11.60 -23.68
N LYS A 26 -13.78 -12.46 -24.25
CA LYS A 26 -13.30 -13.69 -23.60
C LYS A 26 -12.07 -13.48 -22.69
N LEU A 27 -11.42 -12.32 -22.76
CA LEU A 27 -10.16 -12.05 -22.03
C LEU A 27 -10.34 -11.17 -20.78
N LEU A 28 -11.54 -10.62 -20.54
CA LEU A 28 -11.81 -9.61 -19.51
C LEU A 28 -12.83 -10.07 -18.45
N HIS A 29 -13.08 -11.37 -18.31
CA HIS A 29 -13.63 -11.90 -17.06
C HIS A 29 -12.51 -11.94 -16.02
N THR A 30 -12.36 -10.88 -15.26
CA THR A 30 -11.87 -10.97 -13.88
C THR A 30 -13.08 -10.76 -13.00
N ASP A 31 -13.82 -11.84 -12.75
CA ASP A 31 -14.77 -11.91 -11.62
C ASP A 31 -14.03 -11.98 -10.26
N ASP A 32 -12.69 -11.94 -10.26
CA ASP A 32 -11.88 -11.91 -9.05
C ASP A 32 -11.37 -10.49 -8.78
N ALA A 33 -12.13 -9.74 -7.98
CA ALA A 33 -11.52 -8.80 -7.05
C ALA A 33 -10.41 -9.53 -6.27
N PRO A 34 -9.29 -8.89 -5.86
CA PRO A 34 -8.27 -9.58 -5.09
C PRO A 34 -8.93 -10.14 -3.83
N GLN A 35 -9.06 -11.46 -3.79
CA GLN A 35 -9.44 -12.21 -2.60
C GLN A 35 -8.36 -11.94 -1.55
N ASP A 36 -8.77 -11.96 -0.29
CA ASP A 36 -7.99 -11.60 0.89
C ASP A 36 -6.51 -12.07 0.85
N ASN A 37 -5.67 -11.31 1.53
CA ASN A 37 -4.22 -11.49 1.68
C ASN A 37 -3.87 -12.85 2.38
N GLU A 38 -3.89 -13.97 1.64
CA GLU A 38 -3.82 -15.36 2.16
C GLU A 38 -2.41 -15.93 2.40
N GLN A 39 -1.36 -15.31 1.86
CA GLN A 39 -0.02 -15.95 1.69
C GLN A 39 0.66 -16.47 2.98
N GLY A 40 0.38 -15.90 4.15
CA GLY A 40 0.99 -16.34 5.42
C GLY A 40 0.34 -17.58 6.05
N HIS A 41 -0.91 -17.86 5.67
CA HIS A 41 -1.72 -18.95 6.21
C HIS A 41 -1.88 -20.13 5.24
N GLU A 42 -1.49 -19.97 3.97
CA GLU A 42 -1.59 -21.00 2.91
C GLU A 42 -1.06 -22.37 3.35
N ARG A 43 0.00 -22.38 4.17
CA ARG A 43 0.58 -23.62 4.69
C ARG A 43 -0.41 -24.43 5.54
N PHE A 44 -1.47 -23.84 6.07
CA PHE A 44 -2.47 -24.49 6.91
C PHE A 44 -3.76 -24.85 6.14
N ASP A 45 -3.89 -24.49 4.86
CA ASP A 45 -5.12 -24.72 4.07
C ASP A 45 -5.46 -26.21 3.91
N ARG A 46 -4.46 -27.09 4.06
CA ARG A 46 -4.63 -28.54 4.00
C ARG A 46 -5.02 -29.18 5.34
N ILE A 47 -5.15 -28.37 6.40
CA ILE A 47 -5.59 -28.82 7.72
C ILE A 47 -7.10 -28.62 7.80
N SER A 48 -7.83 -29.72 7.93
CA SER A 48 -9.27 -29.72 8.15
C SER A 48 -9.63 -28.87 9.37
N ASN A 49 -10.68 -28.04 9.26
CA ASN A 49 -11.17 -27.17 10.33
C ASN A 49 -10.12 -26.21 10.94
N TYR A 50 -9.09 -25.81 10.18
CA TYR A 50 -8.15 -24.81 10.64
C TYR A 50 -8.85 -23.48 10.97
N VAL A 51 -8.85 -23.12 12.25
CA VAL A 51 -9.34 -21.81 12.72
C VAL A 51 -8.17 -20.86 12.85
N ARG A 52 -8.20 -19.76 12.08
CA ARG A 52 -7.22 -18.66 12.23
C ARG A 52 -7.44 -17.99 13.58
N TYR A 53 -6.39 -17.98 14.42
CA TYR A 53 -6.37 -17.33 15.73
C TYR A 53 -7.59 -17.69 16.61
N PRO A 54 -7.71 -18.95 17.05
CA PRO A 54 -8.84 -19.36 17.88
C PRO A 54 -8.95 -18.52 19.15
N ASN A 55 -10.18 -18.11 19.49
CA ASN A 55 -10.44 -17.26 20.65
C ASN A 55 -10.09 -17.93 21.99
N HIS A 56 -10.11 -19.26 22.04
CA HIS A 56 -9.84 -20.02 23.26
C HIS A 56 -9.29 -21.41 22.94
N PHE A 57 -8.36 -21.88 23.78
CA PHE A 57 -7.88 -23.26 23.80
C PHE A 57 -7.84 -23.75 25.25
N PRO A 58 -8.52 -24.85 25.60
CA PRO A 58 -8.64 -25.31 26.98
C PRO A 58 -7.37 -26.06 27.43
N VAL A 59 -6.44 -25.34 28.07
CA VAL A 59 -5.23 -25.90 28.71
C VAL A 59 -5.61 -26.52 30.05
N THR A 60 -5.18 -27.76 30.32
CA THR A 60 -5.48 -28.45 31.59
C THR A 60 -4.39 -28.25 32.65
N MET A 61 -3.14 -28.01 32.26
CA MET A 61 -2.03 -27.71 33.16
C MET A 61 -0.90 -26.97 32.44
N THR A 62 0.01 -26.35 33.21
CA THR A 62 1.20 -25.71 32.65
C THR A 62 2.28 -26.74 32.31
N VAL A 63 3.25 -26.37 31.46
CA VAL A 63 4.42 -27.24 31.19
C VAL A 63 5.23 -27.51 32.45
N LYS A 64 5.32 -26.52 33.35
CA LYS A 64 5.95 -26.66 34.67
C LYS A 64 5.30 -27.78 35.49
N ASP A 65 3.97 -27.74 35.61
CA ASP A 65 3.21 -28.71 36.41
C ASP A 65 3.22 -30.09 35.76
N PHE A 66 3.18 -30.14 34.43
CA PHE A 66 3.33 -31.38 33.67
C PHE A 66 4.67 -32.05 33.95
N ASN A 67 5.78 -31.30 33.87
CA ASN A 67 7.11 -31.82 34.15
C ASN A 67 7.20 -32.32 35.60
N ALA A 68 6.73 -31.54 36.57
CA ALA A 68 6.73 -31.94 37.97
C ALA A 68 5.91 -33.22 38.24
N LYS A 69 4.78 -33.41 37.55
CA LYS A 69 3.87 -34.55 37.75
C LYS A 69 4.37 -35.84 37.10
N TYR A 70 4.97 -35.77 35.91
CA TYR A 70 5.24 -36.96 35.07
C TYR A 70 6.72 -37.29 34.85
N ASP A 71 7.66 -36.51 35.38
CA ASP A 71 9.10 -36.78 35.22
C ASP A 71 9.53 -38.16 35.76
N GLY A 72 8.79 -38.71 36.74
CA GLY A 72 9.05 -40.04 37.32
C GLY A 72 8.64 -41.24 36.45
N LEU A 73 8.02 -41.05 35.28
CA LEU A 73 7.54 -42.16 34.45
C LEU A 73 8.69 -43.09 33.99
N PRO A 74 8.43 -44.39 33.77
CA PRO A 74 9.41 -45.30 33.19
C PRO A 74 9.63 -45.02 31.70
N ALA A 75 10.79 -45.41 31.17
CA ALA A 75 11.08 -45.27 29.73
C ALA A 75 10.04 -46.02 28.88
N LYS A 76 9.62 -45.44 27.75
CA LYS A 76 8.54 -45.95 26.88
C LYS A 76 7.14 -45.98 27.51
N ALA A 77 6.93 -45.40 28.70
CA ALA A 77 5.59 -45.28 29.29
C ALA A 77 4.62 -44.52 28.37
N ARG A 78 3.34 -44.91 28.39
CA ARG A 78 2.25 -44.32 27.62
C ARG A 78 1.02 -44.28 28.52
N GLU A 79 0.76 -43.15 29.16
CA GLU A 79 -0.36 -42.98 30.10
C GLU A 79 -1.64 -42.59 29.34
N THR A 80 -2.15 -43.48 28.47
CA THR A 80 -3.26 -43.16 27.56
C THR A 80 -4.56 -42.76 28.24
N ASP A 81 -4.71 -43.09 29.53
CA ASP A 81 -5.92 -42.86 30.32
C ASP A 81 -5.92 -41.50 31.04
N ASP A 82 -4.81 -40.75 31.00
CA ASP A 82 -4.67 -39.43 31.62
C ASP A 82 -4.60 -38.33 30.53
N PRO A 83 -5.74 -37.81 30.05
CA PRO A 83 -5.76 -36.79 29.02
C PRO A 83 -5.24 -35.46 29.56
N VAL A 84 -4.31 -34.86 28.83
CA VAL A 84 -3.68 -33.58 29.16
C VAL A 84 -3.69 -32.65 27.95
N SER A 85 -3.95 -31.38 28.21
CA SER A 85 -3.86 -30.31 27.23
C SER A 85 -2.78 -29.31 27.65
N LEU A 86 -1.77 -29.14 26.81
CA LEU A 86 -0.70 -28.15 27.01
C LEU A 86 -0.75 -27.10 25.89
N ALA A 87 -0.21 -25.91 26.15
CA ALA A 87 0.05 -24.93 25.12
C ALA A 87 1.47 -24.39 25.27
N GLY A 88 2.14 -24.13 24.15
CA GLY A 88 3.52 -23.66 24.17
C GLY A 88 4.02 -23.19 22.83
N ARG A 89 5.16 -22.51 22.85
CA ARG A 89 5.86 -22.07 21.65
C ARG A 89 6.79 -23.17 21.17
N ILE A 90 6.70 -23.57 19.91
CA ILE A 90 7.62 -24.55 19.32
C ILE A 90 9.05 -23.99 19.33
N THR A 91 9.99 -24.66 19.98
CA THR A 91 11.41 -24.31 20.01
C THR A 91 12.25 -25.14 19.05
N SER A 92 11.82 -26.36 18.73
CA SER A 92 12.48 -27.26 17.77
C SER A 92 11.46 -28.18 17.07
N ILE A 93 11.78 -28.65 15.86
CA ILE A 93 11.02 -29.66 15.11
C ILE A 93 12.01 -30.60 14.41
N ARG A 94 11.80 -31.91 14.51
CA ARG A 94 12.58 -32.95 13.84
C ARG A 94 11.65 -34.07 13.35
N SER A 95 11.59 -34.30 12.04
CA SER A 95 10.87 -35.45 11.48
C SER A 95 11.79 -36.66 11.40
N ALA A 96 11.43 -37.77 12.05
CA ALA A 96 12.18 -39.01 11.98
C ALA A 96 11.63 -39.96 10.91
N SER A 97 10.33 -39.90 10.63
CA SER A 97 9.67 -40.60 9.53
C SER A 97 8.30 -39.96 9.26
N LYS A 98 7.62 -40.36 8.17
CA LYS A 98 6.22 -39.99 7.93
C LYS A 98 5.24 -40.37 9.05
N LYS A 99 5.66 -41.25 9.97
CA LYS A 99 4.83 -41.74 11.09
C LYS A 99 5.26 -41.19 12.46
N LEU A 100 6.36 -40.43 12.51
CA LEU A 100 6.98 -40.03 13.77
C LEU A 100 7.68 -38.67 13.63
N VAL A 101 7.16 -37.67 14.37
CA VAL A 101 7.70 -36.32 14.44
C VAL A 101 7.97 -35.96 15.89
N PHE A 102 9.12 -35.36 16.15
CA PHE A 102 9.51 -34.83 17.45
C PHE A 102 9.45 -33.31 17.40
N LEU A 103 8.79 -32.68 18.36
CA LEU A 103 8.84 -31.24 18.56
C LEU A 103 9.29 -30.96 19.99
N ASP A 104 9.83 -29.78 20.25
CA ASP A 104 10.00 -29.27 21.61
C ASP A 104 9.14 -28.02 21.73
N ILE A 105 8.39 -27.90 22.82
CA ILE A 105 7.62 -26.69 23.13
C ILE A 105 8.10 -26.08 24.43
N SER A 106 8.03 -24.75 24.50
CA SER A 106 8.38 -23.96 25.67
C SER A 106 7.23 -23.09 26.14
N ASN A 107 7.02 -23.08 27.45
CA ASN A 107 6.07 -22.20 28.12
C ASN A 107 6.66 -21.76 29.47
N ASP A 108 6.74 -20.45 29.70
CA ASP A 108 7.27 -19.82 30.92
C ASP A 108 8.65 -20.35 31.36
N GLY A 109 9.53 -20.61 30.39
CA GLY A 109 10.90 -21.10 30.64
C GLY A 109 11.00 -22.59 30.97
N HIS A 110 9.90 -23.33 30.85
CA HIS A 110 9.88 -24.78 30.98
C HIS A 110 9.65 -25.42 29.60
N ASP A 111 10.46 -26.43 29.29
CA ASP A 111 10.40 -27.15 28.02
C ASP A 111 9.83 -28.56 28.22
N VAL A 112 9.13 -29.05 27.19
CA VAL A 112 8.69 -30.46 27.12
C VAL A 112 8.70 -30.93 25.67
N GLN A 113 9.06 -32.20 25.47
CA GLN A 113 9.02 -32.84 24.16
C GLN A 113 7.57 -33.16 23.76
N VAL A 114 7.26 -33.00 22.49
CA VAL A 114 6.06 -33.51 21.83
C VAL A 114 6.48 -34.68 20.98
N LEU A 115 6.00 -35.87 21.34
CA LEU A 115 6.29 -37.12 20.65
C LEU A 115 5.11 -37.51 19.77
N ALA A 116 5.04 -36.95 18.57
CA ALA A 116 3.93 -37.15 17.65
C ALA A 116 4.06 -38.48 16.90
N GLU A 117 3.33 -39.49 17.37
CA GLU A 117 3.21 -40.79 16.74
C GLU A 117 1.89 -40.87 15.95
N LYS A 118 1.97 -41.13 14.64
CA LYS A 118 0.79 -41.22 13.75
C LYS A 118 -0.32 -42.14 14.28
N LYS A 119 0.07 -43.23 14.96
CA LYS A 119 -0.88 -44.23 15.50
C LYS A 119 -1.78 -43.72 16.63
N TYR A 120 -1.39 -42.64 17.32
CA TYR A 120 -2.15 -42.06 18.43
C TYR A 120 -2.84 -40.74 18.06
N PHE A 121 -2.49 -40.19 16.89
CA PHE A 121 -3.14 -39.00 16.36
C PHE A 121 -4.60 -39.32 16.02
N GLN A 122 -5.49 -38.41 16.36
CA GLN A 122 -6.92 -38.40 16.19
C GLN A 122 -7.28 -36.99 15.74
N GLY A 123 -7.03 -36.72 14.46
CA GLY A 123 -7.39 -35.47 13.81
C GLY A 123 -8.90 -35.28 13.69
N ASP A 124 -9.31 -34.11 13.22
CA ASP A 124 -10.71 -33.75 13.07
C ASP A 124 -11.39 -34.50 11.91
N ASP A 125 -10.63 -34.98 10.91
CA ASP A 125 -11.10 -35.82 9.82
C ASP A 125 -10.78 -37.29 10.08
N ALA A 126 -11.67 -37.98 10.81
CA ALA A 126 -11.52 -39.40 11.11
C ALA A 126 -11.44 -40.31 9.87
N ALA A 127 -11.93 -39.86 8.70
CA ALA A 127 -11.85 -40.63 7.45
C ALA A 127 -10.46 -40.54 6.79
N ASN A 128 -9.69 -39.49 7.09
CA ASN A 128 -8.39 -39.20 6.48
C ASN A 128 -7.31 -38.78 7.49
N ASN A 129 -7.43 -39.26 8.73
CA ASN A 129 -6.53 -38.99 9.86
C ASN A 129 -5.04 -39.17 9.52
N ASP A 130 -4.74 -40.12 8.62
CA ASP A 130 -3.39 -40.40 8.13
C ASP A 130 -2.80 -39.24 7.30
N ALA A 131 -3.62 -38.59 6.47
CA ALA A 131 -3.22 -37.44 5.65
C ALA A 131 -3.20 -36.16 6.50
N GLU A 132 -4.15 -36.02 7.43
CA GLU A 132 -4.20 -34.89 8.36
C GLU A 132 -2.95 -34.83 9.25
N PHE A 133 -2.48 -35.97 9.77
CA PHE A 133 -1.22 -36.04 10.49
C PHE A 133 -0.06 -35.47 9.66
N GLU A 134 0.03 -35.87 8.39
CA GLU A 134 1.10 -35.41 7.48
C GLU A 134 0.97 -33.90 7.24
N HIS A 135 -0.22 -33.41 6.89
CA HIS A 135 -0.45 -31.98 6.66
C HIS A 135 -0.14 -31.13 7.88
N VAL A 136 -0.69 -31.45 9.06
CA VAL A 136 -0.45 -30.67 10.30
C VAL A 136 1.04 -30.53 10.55
N HIS A 137 1.81 -31.62 10.53
CA HIS A 137 3.23 -31.59 10.86
C HIS A 137 4.09 -30.97 9.76
N GLU A 138 3.68 -31.04 8.49
CA GLU A 138 4.31 -30.31 7.37
C GLU A 138 4.06 -28.81 7.43
N SER A 139 2.98 -28.35 8.06
CA SER A 139 2.64 -26.93 8.20
C SER A 139 3.31 -26.25 9.39
N LEU A 140 3.59 -26.99 10.48
CA LEU A 140 4.17 -26.42 11.71
C LEU A 140 5.58 -25.87 11.49
N ARG A 141 5.88 -24.72 12.11
CA ARG A 141 7.21 -24.11 12.09
C ARG A 141 7.67 -23.77 13.51
N ARG A 142 8.99 -23.83 13.72
CA ARG A 142 9.65 -23.33 14.94
C ARG A 142 9.16 -21.91 15.24
N GLY A 143 8.59 -21.68 16.41
CA GLY A 143 8.10 -20.39 16.89
C GLY A 143 6.59 -20.29 16.93
N ASP A 144 5.86 -21.14 16.20
CA ASP A 144 4.40 -21.18 16.26
C ASP A 144 3.96 -21.48 17.70
N ILE A 145 2.87 -20.85 18.12
CA ILE A 145 2.18 -21.17 19.36
C ILE A 145 1.15 -22.23 19.02
N ILE A 146 1.28 -23.39 19.65
CA ILE A 146 0.36 -24.52 19.45
C ILE A 146 -0.28 -24.92 20.78
N GLY A 147 -1.50 -25.43 20.66
CA GLY A 147 -2.20 -26.17 21.69
C GLY A 147 -2.13 -27.65 21.34
N ILE A 148 -1.92 -28.51 22.33
CA ILE A 148 -1.76 -29.94 22.16
C ILE A 148 -2.75 -30.62 23.09
N HIS A 149 -3.63 -31.44 22.53
CA HIS A 149 -4.45 -32.39 23.27
C HIS A 149 -3.80 -33.76 23.17
N GLY A 150 -3.46 -34.39 24.28
CA GLY A 150 -2.69 -35.62 24.27
C GLY A 150 -2.66 -36.32 25.61
N PHE A 151 -1.61 -37.09 25.84
CA PHE A 151 -1.39 -37.78 27.10
C PHE A 151 0.11 -37.88 27.41
N PRO A 152 0.50 -38.03 28.70
CA PRO A 152 1.89 -38.15 29.10
C PRO A 152 2.54 -39.45 28.63
N GLY A 153 3.84 -39.39 28.37
CA GLY A 153 4.66 -40.58 28.12
C GLY A 153 6.14 -40.27 28.14
N LYS A 154 6.96 -41.28 27.91
CA LYS A 154 8.41 -41.10 27.74
C LYS A 154 8.93 -41.72 26.46
N SER A 155 9.88 -41.07 25.81
CA SER A 155 10.54 -41.62 24.64
C SER A 155 11.32 -42.91 24.99
N GLY A 156 11.81 -43.62 23.97
CA GLY A 156 12.67 -44.78 24.17
C GLY A 156 13.98 -44.47 24.90
N LYS A 157 14.40 -43.19 24.90
CA LYS A 157 15.57 -42.68 25.62
C LYS A 157 15.26 -42.15 27.02
N GLY A 158 14.00 -42.23 27.45
CA GLY A 158 13.56 -41.78 28.79
C GLY A 158 13.24 -40.28 28.90
N GLU A 159 13.16 -39.55 27.78
CA GLU A 159 12.80 -38.14 27.75
C GLU A 159 11.28 -37.98 27.91
N LEU A 160 10.84 -37.13 28.85
CA LEU A 160 9.42 -36.85 29.11
C LEU A 160 8.78 -36.18 27.90
N SER A 161 7.61 -36.67 27.49
CA SER A 161 6.90 -36.15 26.32
C SER A 161 5.39 -36.12 26.53
N ILE A 162 4.74 -35.13 25.90
CA ILE A 162 3.32 -35.23 25.58
C ILE A 162 3.16 -35.92 24.21
N ILE A 163 2.27 -36.89 24.13
CA ILE A 163 1.95 -37.60 22.89
C ILE A 163 0.61 -37.08 22.40
N PRO A 164 0.57 -36.37 21.26
CA PRO A 164 -0.61 -35.70 20.77
C PRO A 164 -1.63 -36.72 20.25
N ARG A 165 -2.88 -36.53 20.67
CA ARG A 165 -4.06 -36.97 19.91
C ARG A 165 -4.46 -35.90 18.91
N GLY A 166 -4.36 -34.61 19.27
CA GLY A 166 -4.61 -33.51 18.33
C GLY A 166 -3.67 -32.34 18.59
N ILE A 167 -3.41 -31.54 17.55
CA ILE A 167 -2.63 -30.31 17.62
C ILE A 167 -3.41 -29.19 16.95
N SER A 168 -3.58 -28.07 17.66
CA SER A 168 -4.22 -26.86 17.16
C SER A 168 -3.20 -25.73 17.06
N VAL A 169 -3.18 -25.03 15.94
CA VAL A 169 -2.33 -23.83 15.77
C VAL A 169 -3.04 -22.64 16.38
N LEU A 170 -2.52 -22.11 17.48
CA LEU A 170 -3.13 -20.98 18.22
C LEU A 170 -2.67 -19.63 17.68
N SER A 171 -1.39 -19.52 17.35
CA SER A 171 -0.82 -18.31 16.76
C SER A 171 0.42 -18.64 15.94
N PRO A 172 0.36 -18.54 14.59
CA PRO A 172 1.55 -18.73 13.77
C PRO A 172 2.58 -17.65 14.05
N CYS A 173 3.87 -18.01 14.01
CA CYS A 173 4.97 -17.07 14.24
C CYS A 173 5.29 -16.27 12.97
N VAL A 174 4.41 -15.32 12.64
CA VAL A 174 4.51 -14.53 11.40
C VAL A 174 5.81 -13.72 11.36
N ILE A 175 6.24 -13.12 12.47
CA ILE A 175 7.49 -12.34 12.50
C ILE A 175 8.71 -13.22 12.18
N ARG A 176 8.78 -14.44 12.72
CA ARG A 176 9.89 -15.36 12.41
C ARG A 176 9.79 -15.87 10.98
N HIS A 177 8.58 -16.07 10.47
CA HIS A 177 8.39 -16.44 9.07
C HIS A 177 8.87 -15.32 8.14
N ILE A 178 8.54 -14.06 8.41
CA ILE A 178 9.04 -12.89 7.67
C ILE A 178 10.57 -12.80 7.78
N ARG A 179 11.14 -12.93 8.98
CA ARG A 179 12.59 -12.95 9.17
C ARG A 179 13.26 -14.04 8.35
N ARG A 180 12.81 -15.29 8.47
CA ARG A 180 13.37 -16.43 7.74
C ARG A 180 13.20 -16.27 6.25
N TYR A 181 12.04 -15.83 5.78
CA TYR A 181 11.81 -15.58 4.37
C TYR A 181 12.82 -14.58 3.81
N LEU A 182 13.10 -13.51 4.56
CA LEU A 182 14.10 -12.51 4.18
C LEU A 182 15.54 -13.05 4.33
N GLU A 183 15.86 -13.77 5.41
CA GLU A 183 17.16 -14.44 5.65
C GLU A 183 17.47 -15.50 4.57
N ASP A 184 16.50 -16.32 4.18
CA ASP A 184 16.59 -17.33 3.11
C ASP A 184 16.77 -16.68 1.73
N LEU A 185 16.40 -15.39 1.60
CA LEU A 185 16.69 -14.53 0.45
C LEU A 185 17.97 -13.69 0.67
N ASP A 186 18.84 -14.08 1.60
CA ASP A 186 20.12 -13.44 1.93
C ASP A 186 20.01 -11.97 2.39
N PHE A 187 18.87 -11.57 2.98
CA PHE A 187 18.76 -10.26 3.63
C PHE A 187 19.39 -10.27 5.04
N ILE A 188 20.09 -9.20 5.36
CA ILE A 188 20.73 -8.96 6.66
C ILE A 188 19.80 -8.13 7.55
N GLU A 189 19.44 -8.63 8.73
CA GLU A 189 18.71 -7.83 9.72
C GLU A 189 19.64 -6.75 10.29
N VAL A 190 19.18 -5.50 10.30
CA VAL A 190 19.94 -4.32 10.79
C VAL A 190 19.09 -3.51 11.76
N GLU A 191 19.75 -2.66 12.56
CA GLU A 191 19.08 -1.67 13.40
C GLU A 191 19.54 -0.27 13.02
N THR A 192 18.58 0.63 12.78
CA THR A 192 18.86 2.03 12.42
C THR A 192 18.44 3.01 13.51
N PRO A 193 19.00 4.24 13.54
CA PRO A 193 18.70 5.21 14.59
C PRO A 193 17.21 5.53 14.73
N ILE A 194 16.68 5.43 15.95
CA ILE A 194 15.32 5.87 16.29
C ILE A 194 15.25 7.40 16.45
N LEU A 195 16.31 8.03 16.94
CA LEU A 195 16.42 9.48 17.07
C LEU A 195 17.24 10.04 15.91
N CYS A 196 16.66 11.00 15.19
CA CYS A 196 17.22 11.57 13.96
C CYS A 196 17.29 13.10 14.06
N THR A 197 18.28 13.71 13.42
CA THR A 197 18.39 15.18 13.29
C THR A 197 17.37 15.76 12.30
N SER A 198 16.83 14.92 11.41
CA SER A 198 15.70 15.22 10.54
C SER A 198 14.79 13.99 10.44
N ALA A 199 13.47 14.19 10.42
CA ALA A 199 12.51 13.10 10.20
C ALA A 199 12.12 13.07 8.72
N GLY A 200 12.45 11.97 8.05
CA GLY A 200 12.12 11.74 6.64
C GLY A 200 11.77 10.27 6.39
N GLY A 201 11.58 9.90 5.12
CA GLY A 201 11.17 8.55 4.73
C GLY A 201 9.67 8.25 4.87
N ALA A 202 8.85 9.25 5.22
CA ALA A 202 7.39 9.20 5.14
C ALA A 202 6.79 10.61 5.17
N ALA A 203 5.56 10.77 4.67
CA ALA A 203 4.79 12.00 4.82
C ALA A 203 4.02 11.98 6.15
N ALA A 204 4.71 12.25 7.26
CA ALA A 204 4.16 12.15 8.60
C ALA A 204 4.68 13.25 9.51
N LYS A 205 3.86 13.72 10.46
CA LYS A 205 4.32 14.67 11.49
C LYS A 205 5.15 13.92 12.54
N PRO A 206 6.42 14.27 12.78
CA PRO A 206 7.25 13.54 13.74
C PRO A 206 7.00 13.98 15.20
N PHE A 207 7.27 13.09 16.15
CA PHE A 207 7.49 13.49 17.54
C PHE A 207 8.86 14.18 17.67
N THR A 208 8.91 15.25 18.46
CA THR A 208 10.09 16.10 18.65
C THR A 208 10.62 15.98 20.06
N THR A 209 11.94 15.95 20.22
CA THR A 209 12.64 16.00 21.51
C THR A 209 13.93 16.85 21.39
N GLU A 210 14.67 17.01 22.48
CA GLU A 210 15.89 17.83 22.51
C GLU A 210 17.03 17.10 23.23
N SER A 211 18.21 17.11 22.61
CA SER A 211 19.44 16.64 23.27
C SER A 211 20.04 17.77 24.10
N ARG A 212 20.03 17.65 25.43
CA ARG A 212 20.63 18.63 26.33
C ARG A 212 22.14 18.78 26.14
N ALA A 213 22.83 17.67 25.87
CA ALA A 213 24.28 17.65 25.71
C ALA A 213 24.75 18.29 24.40
N LEU A 214 23.96 18.16 23.33
CA LEU A 214 24.29 18.70 22.00
C LEU A 214 23.55 20.01 21.70
N SER A 215 22.69 20.47 22.63
CA SER A 215 21.79 21.62 22.47
C SER A 215 21.10 21.64 21.10
N THR A 216 20.68 20.46 20.64
CA THR A 216 20.15 20.25 19.28
C THR A 216 18.82 19.51 19.34
N LYS A 217 17.90 19.94 18.46
CA LYS A 217 16.59 19.34 18.29
C LYS A 217 16.69 18.00 17.57
N LEU A 218 16.02 16.98 18.09
CA LEU A 218 15.96 15.64 17.53
C LEU A 218 14.51 15.22 17.30
N TYR A 219 14.31 14.25 16.43
CA TYR A 219 13.01 13.73 16.04
C TYR A 219 13.00 12.21 16.20
N LEU A 220 11.90 11.64 16.70
CA LEU A 220 11.68 10.20 16.58
C LEU A 220 11.40 9.87 15.12
N ARG A 221 11.98 8.76 14.63
CA ARG A 221 11.83 8.33 13.24
C ARG A 221 10.37 8.03 12.90
N ILE A 222 9.93 8.53 11.75
CA ILE A 222 8.63 8.24 11.14
C ILE A 222 8.70 7.02 10.19
N ALA A 223 9.91 6.71 9.72
CA ALA A 223 10.28 5.52 8.95
C ALA A 223 11.81 5.28 9.10
N PRO A 224 12.29 4.03 9.03
CA PRO A 224 13.73 3.72 8.95
C PRO A 224 14.30 3.85 7.52
N GLU A 225 13.44 4.10 6.52
CA GLU A 225 13.71 4.05 5.08
C GLU A 225 15.04 4.71 4.65
N LEU A 226 15.32 5.92 5.14
CA LEU A 226 16.51 6.66 4.70
C LEU A 226 17.83 6.01 5.14
N TYR A 227 17.87 5.44 6.35
CA TYR A 227 19.08 4.76 6.85
C TYR A 227 19.26 3.41 6.17
N LEU A 228 18.17 2.68 5.94
CA LEU A 228 18.23 1.43 5.19
C LEU A 228 18.77 1.68 3.77
N LYS A 229 18.34 2.75 3.10
CA LYS A 229 18.92 3.21 1.81
C LYS A 229 20.41 3.52 1.90
N GLN A 230 20.86 4.17 2.98
CA GLN A 230 22.27 4.48 3.17
C GLN A 230 23.11 3.22 3.36
N LEU A 231 22.62 2.22 4.09
CA LEU A 231 23.29 0.93 4.24
C LEU A 231 23.39 0.21 2.88
N VAL A 232 22.33 0.29 2.07
CA VAL A 232 22.33 -0.25 0.70
C VAL A 232 23.34 0.46 -0.19
N ILE A 233 23.41 1.80 -0.17
CA ILE A 233 24.44 2.57 -0.89
C ILE A 233 25.85 2.23 -0.38
N GLY A 234 25.98 1.92 0.92
CA GLY A 234 27.23 1.47 1.56
C GLY A 234 27.67 0.05 1.20
N GLY A 235 26.93 -0.64 0.33
CA GLY A 235 27.26 -1.99 -0.14
C GLY A 235 26.57 -3.13 0.62
N MET A 236 25.60 -2.83 1.51
CA MET A 236 24.74 -3.85 2.11
C MET A 236 23.50 -4.07 1.24
N ASP A 237 23.66 -4.83 0.16
CA ASP A 237 22.67 -4.95 -0.92
C ASP A 237 21.28 -5.41 -0.48
N ARG A 238 21.18 -6.16 0.61
CA ARG A 238 19.93 -6.71 1.14
C ARG A 238 19.91 -6.51 2.65
N VAL A 239 19.16 -5.51 3.10
CA VAL A 239 18.97 -5.22 4.52
C VAL A 239 17.50 -5.13 4.85
N PHE A 240 17.12 -5.54 6.06
CA PHE A 240 15.78 -5.32 6.58
C PHE A 240 15.84 -4.94 8.07
N GLU A 241 14.83 -4.22 8.54
CA GLU A 241 14.67 -3.91 9.96
C GLU A 241 13.22 -4.13 10.37
N ILE A 242 13.00 -4.92 11.43
CA ILE A 242 11.69 -5.04 12.08
C ILE A 242 11.72 -4.20 13.36
N GLY A 243 11.34 -2.93 13.23
CA GLY A 243 11.45 -1.96 14.31
C GLY A 243 10.21 -1.07 14.47
N LYS A 244 10.18 -0.32 15.58
CA LYS A 244 9.11 0.66 15.86
C LYS A 244 9.34 1.97 15.11
N VAL A 245 8.24 2.63 14.71
CA VAL A 245 8.20 3.99 14.14
C VAL A 245 7.17 4.83 14.89
N PHE A 246 7.32 6.15 14.87
CA PHE A 246 6.55 7.06 15.72
C PHE A 246 6.00 8.23 14.89
N ARG A 247 4.69 8.25 14.67
CA ARG A 247 4.00 9.32 13.94
C ARG A 247 3.12 10.10 14.92
N ASN A 248 3.36 11.40 15.01
CA ASN A 248 2.56 12.34 15.80
C ASN A 248 1.41 12.89 14.96
N GLU A 249 0.69 11.97 14.35
CA GLU A 249 -0.55 12.25 13.65
C GLU A 249 -1.65 12.06 14.68
N GLY A 250 -2.45 13.11 14.88
CA GLY A 250 -3.62 12.99 15.73
C GLY A 250 -4.61 11.97 15.18
N ASP A 251 -5.71 11.80 15.87
CA ASP A 251 -6.77 10.85 15.57
C ASP A 251 -7.61 11.21 14.33
N LEU A 252 -7.00 11.76 13.26
CA LEU A 252 -7.69 12.37 12.12
C LEU A 252 -8.64 11.39 11.43
N ILE A 253 -8.20 10.15 11.19
CA ILE A 253 -9.06 9.12 10.59
C ILE A 253 -10.22 8.80 11.52
N ALA A 254 -9.99 8.58 12.82
CA ALA A 254 -11.08 8.31 13.76
C ALA A 254 -12.02 9.51 13.92
N LYS A 255 -11.51 10.75 13.88
CA LYS A 255 -12.31 11.98 13.90
C LYS A 255 -13.15 12.14 12.64
N LEU A 256 -12.60 11.86 11.46
CA LEU A 256 -13.35 11.91 10.20
C LEU A 256 -14.41 10.80 10.15
N LEU A 257 -14.07 9.59 10.62
CA LEU A 257 -15.03 8.49 10.75
C LEU A 257 -16.12 8.78 11.79
N ASP A 258 -15.78 9.40 12.92
CA ASP A 258 -16.75 9.87 13.92
C ASP A 258 -17.70 10.91 13.32
N ILE A 259 -17.21 11.83 12.48
CA ILE A 259 -18.05 12.76 11.72
C ILE A 259 -18.97 11.98 10.76
N CYS A 260 -18.43 11.02 9.99
CA CYS A 260 -19.25 10.18 9.12
C CYS A 260 -20.34 9.43 9.90
N HIS A 261 -20.02 8.85 11.05
CA HIS A 261 -21.00 8.14 11.90
C HIS A 261 -22.07 9.08 12.47
N ARG A 262 -21.66 10.23 13.02
CA ARG A 262 -22.61 11.23 13.58
C ARG A 262 -23.59 11.77 12.55
N HIS A 263 -23.17 11.84 11.30
CA HIS A 263 -23.98 12.36 10.20
C HIS A 263 -24.53 11.27 9.27
N ASN A 264 -24.38 10.00 9.65
CA ASN A 264 -24.85 8.84 8.90
C ASN A 264 -24.38 8.82 7.43
N VAL A 265 -23.12 9.22 7.20
CA VAL A 265 -22.47 9.22 5.89
C VAL A 265 -21.82 7.85 5.67
N PRO A 266 -22.26 7.06 4.68
CA PRO A 266 -21.64 5.77 4.39
C PRO A 266 -20.24 5.97 3.82
N CYS A 267 -19.24 5.37 4.45
CA CYS A 267 -17.86 5.36 3.96
C CYS A 267 -17.34 3.91 3.96
N PRO A 268 -17.36 3.21 2.81
CA PRO A 268 -16.86 1.84 2.73
C PRO A 268 -15.33 1.79 2.81
N ALA A 269 -14.82 0.72 3.40
CA ALA A 269 -13.38 0.46 3.47
C ALA A 269 -12.75 0.38 2.06
N PRO A 270 -11.45 0.72 1.90
CA PRO A 270 -10.52 1.19 2.92
C PRO A 270 -10.75 2.65 3.37
N HIS A 271 -10.54 2.90 4.66
CA HIS A 271 -10.74 4.21 5.31
C HIS A 271 -9.49 5.08 5.25
N THR A 272 -9.22 5.66 4.08
CA THR A 272 -8.15 6.65 3.90
C THR A 272 -8.70 8.08 4.01
N ALA A 273 -7.88 9.03 4.45
CA ALA A 273 -8.29 10.43 4.57
C ALA A 273 -8.91 11.00 3.27
N PRO A 274 -8.35 10.76 2.06
CA PRO A 274 -8.97 11.22 0.82
C PRO A 274 -10.37 10.63 0.58
N ARG A 275 -10.55 9.32 0.80
CA ARG A 275 -11.83 8.63 0.57
C ARG A 275 -12.91 9.08 1.55
N ILE A 276 -12.53 9.23 2.82
CA ILE A 276 -13.47 9.71 3.84
C ILE A 276 -13.87 11.15 3.56
N LEU A 277 -12.91 12.00 3.18
CA LEU A 277 -13.19 13.38 2.77
C LEU A 277 -14.08 13.43 1.53
N ASP A 278 -13.82 12.63 0.50
CA ASP A 278 -14.66 12.56 -0.71
C ASP A 278 -16.13 12.19 -0.37
N CYS A 279 -16.35 11.18 0.48
CA CYS A 279 -17.68 10.85 0.98
C CYS A 279 -18.35 12.03 1.73
N LEU A 280 -17.58 12.75 2.55
CA LEU A 280 -18.07 13.94 3.26
C LEU A 280 -18.38 15.09 2.30
N VAL A 281 -17.58 15.30 1.26
CA VAL A 281 -17.82 16.30 0.21
C VAL A 281 -19.11 15.96 -0.54
N GLY A 282 -19.28 14.71 -0.96
CA GLY A 282 -20.50 14.24 -1.62
C GLY A 282 -21.76 14.40 -0.75
N HIS A 283 -21.64 14.24 0.57
CA HIS A 283 -22.76 14.39 1.48
C HIS A 283 -23.08 15.84 1.83
N PHE A 284 -22.06 16.67 2.09
CA PHE A 284 -22.26 18.02 2.64
C PHE A 284 -22.16 19.14 1.60
N LEU A 285 -21.28 19.02 0.62
CA LEU A 285 -20.95 20.12 -0.31
C LEU A 285 -21.62 19.97 -1.67
N GLU A 286 -21.70 18.76 -2.23
CA GLU A 286 -22.40 18.55 -3.50
C GLU A 286 -23.87 19.00 -3.46
N PRO A 287 -24.66 18.76 -2.39
CA PRO A 287 -26.04 19.24 -2.33
C PRO A 287 -26.17 20.78 -2.27
N GLN A 288 -25.12 21.48 -1.85
CA GLN A 288 -25.09 22.95 -1.83
C GLN A 288 -24.84 23.55 -3.23
N CYS A 289 -24.38 22.74 -4.19
CA CYS A 289 -24.14 23.15 -5.58
C CYS A 289 -25.48 23.28 -6.34
N THR A 290 -26.31 24.24 -5.96
CA THR A 290 -27.68 24.44 -6.47
C THR A 290 -27.74 25.25 -7.77
N SER A 291 -26.71 26.04 -8.02
CA SER A 291 -26.48 26.84 -9.22
C SER A 291 -25.11 26.49 -9.81
N PRO A 292 -24.69 27.05 -10.96
CA PRO A 292 -23.31 26.88 -11.40
C PRO A 292 -22.35 27.23 -10.25
N THR A 293 -21.39 26.34 -9.95
CA THR A 293 -20.64 26.38 -8.69
C THR A 293 -19.14 26.15 -8.90
N PHE A 294 -18.32 26.87 -8.15
CA PHE A 294 -16.89 26.60 -7.99
C PHE A 294 -16.60 25.91 -6.65
N LEU A 295 -15.81 24.85 -6.70
CA LEU A 295 -15.16 24.27 -5.53
C LEU A 295 -13.69 24.70 -5.52
N ILE A 296 -13.27 25.44 -4.50
CA ILE A 296 -11.91 25.98 -4.40
C ILE A 296 -11.25 25.60 -3.09
N ASP A 297 -9.92 25.72 -3.02
CA ASP A 297 -9.11 25.44 -1.83
C ASP A 297 -9.25 24.00 -1.31
N HIS A 298 -9.15 23.04 -2.25
CA HIS A 298 -9.15 21.61 -1.92
C HIS A 298 -8.04 21.29 -0.89
N PRO A 299 -8.34 20.49 0.15
CA PRO A 299 -7.33 19.99 1.07
C PRO A 299 -6.18 19.30 0.32
N VAL A 300 -4.93 19.53 0.74
CA VAL A 300 -3.74 18.93 0.11
C VAL A 300 -3.83 17.40 0.03
N VAL A 301 -4.50 16.78 1.00
CA VAL A 301 -4.74 15.32 1.00
C VAL A 301 -5.62 14.85 -0.18
N LEU A 302 -6.47 15.70 -0.76
CA LEU A 302 -7.21 15.44 -2.01
C LEU A 302 -6.44 15.88 -3.26
N SER A 303 -5.33 16.58 -3.11
CA SER A 303 -4.57 17.17 -4.22
C SER A 303 -3.06 17.15 -3.90
N PRO A 304 -2.44 15.95 -3.82
CA PRO A 304 -1.08 15.77 -3.30
C PRO A 304 0.00 16.44 -4.16
N LEU A 305 -0.29 16.67 -5.45
CA LEU A 305 0.60 17.36 -6.40
C LEU A 305 0.33 18.86 -6.49
N ALA A 306 -0.74 19.36 -5.86
CA ALA A 306 -0.97 20.78 -5.77
C ALA A 306 -0.04 21.38 -4.71
N LYS A 307 0.55 22.54 -5.03
CA LYS A 307 1.25 23.32 -4.02
C LYS A 307 0.26 23.66 -2.91
N ALA A 308 0.71 23.55 -1.66
CA ALA A 308 -0.08 24.03 -0.53
C ALA A 308 -0.50 25.48 -0.75
N HIS A 309 -1.73 25.81 -0.37
CA HIS A 309 -2.24 27.17 -0.46
C HIS A 309 -1.31 28.12 0.33
N ARG A 310 -1.10 29.35 -0.16
CA ARG A 310 -0.18 30.32 0.46
C ARG A 310 -0.55 30.61 1.91
N ASP A 311 -1.84 30.58 2.19
CA ASP A 311 -2.44 30.64 3.52
C ASP A 311 -2.95 29.25 3.93
N ASN A 312 -2.32 28.60 4.91
CA ASN A 312 -2.62 27.23 5.37
C ASN A 312 -3.99 27.05 6.08
N VAL A 313 -4.84 28.08 6.09
CA VAL A 313 -6.07 28.12 6.92
C VAL A 313 -7.33 28.36 6.08
N ARG A 314 -7.24 28.34 4.75
CA ARG A 314 -8.44 28.55 3.92
C ARG A 314 -9.38 27.34 3.98
N PRO A 315 -10.69 27.57 4.18
CA PRO A 315 -11.67 26.51 4.15
C PRO A 315 -11.89 26.02 2.71
N PHE A 316 -12.16 24.72 2.56
CA PHE A 316 -12.66 24.17 1.31
C PHE A 316 -14.05 24.75 1.03
N GLU A 317 -14.21 25.56 -0.01
CA GLU A 317 -15.38 26.43 -0.20
C GLU A 317 -16.17 26.10 -1.47
N CYS A 318 -17.50 26.23 -1.35
CA CYS A 318 -18.47 26.08 -2.42
C CYS A 318 -19.05 27.46 -2.78
N ILE A 319 -18.72 27.95 -3.97
CA ILE A 319 -19.09 29.28 -4.45
C ILE A 319 -20.13 29.14 -5.55
N ASN A 320 -21.39 29.32 -5.17
CA ASN A 320 -22.53 29.37 -6.09
C ASN A 320 -22.60 30.72 -6.80
N VAL A 321 -22.83 30.73 -8.11
CA VAL A 321 -23.01 31.95 -8.90
C VAL A 321 -24.36 31.93 -9.62
N ALA A 322 -24.92 33.14 -9.83
CA ALA A 322 -26.30 33.30 -10.26
C ALA A 322 -26.65 32.58 -11.57
N ASN A 323 -25.68 32.49 -12.49
CA ASN A 323 -25.86 31.89 -13.80
C ASN A 323 -24.49 31.57 -14.41
N GLU A 324 -24.51 31.01 -15.62
CA GLU A 324 -23.30 30.68 -16.36
C GLU A 324 -22.41 31.88 -16.70
N LEU A 325 -23.00 33.05 -17.01
CA LEU A 325 -22.23 34.27 -17.29
C LEU A 325 -21.35 34.63 -16.11
N GLU A 326 -21.91 34.60 -14.90
CA GLU A 326 -21.17 34.86 -13.66
C GLU A 326 -20.12 33.77 -13.39
N LEU A 327 -20.38 32.52 -13.79
CA LEU A 327 -19.40 31.43 -13.67
C LEU A 327 -18.16 31.69 -14.53
N ILE A 328 -18.38 32.09 -15.79
CA ILE A 328 -17.30 32.39 -16.73
C ILE A 328 -16.54 33.64 -16.27
N ARG A 329 -17.23 34.69 -15.81
CA ARG A 329 -16.61 35.89 -15.22
C ARG A 329 -15.76 35.56 -14.01
N TYR A 330 -16.29 34.73 -13.11
CA TYR A 330 -15.56 34.28 -11.93
C TYR A 330 -14.28 33.55 -12.32
N PHE A 331 -14.36 32.60 -13.26
CA PHE A 331 -13.19 31.91 -13.79
C PHE A 331 -12.14 32.88 -14.35
N PHE A 332 -12.54 33.83 -15.21
CA PHE A 332 -11.62 34.80 -15.79
C PHE A 332 -10.95 35.68 -14.75
N ASN A 333 -11.71 36.20 -13.78
CA ASN A 333 -11.16 37.00 -12.69
C ASN A 333 -10.17 36.20 -11.84
N HIS A 334 -10.50 34.96 -11.53
CA HIS A 334 -9.63 34.08 -10.76
C HIS A 334 -8.31 33.78 -11.49
N VAL A 335 -8.37 33.54 -12.80
CA VAL A 335 -7.16 33.37 -13.63
C VAL A 335 -6.31 34.64 -13.63
N LYS A 336 -6.92 35.83 -13.80
CA LYS A 336 -6.20 37.11 -13.77
C LYS A 336 -5.52 37.36 -12.41
N GLU A 337 -6.20 37.03 -11.31
CA GLU A 337 -5.66 37.19 -9.96
C GLU A 337 -4.48 36.26 -9.69
N LEU A 338 -4.61 34.98 -10.05
CA LEU A 338 -3.55 34.00 -9.86
C LEU A 338 -2.36 34.22 -10.81
N ASN A 339 -2.62 34.82 -11.97
CA ASN A 339 -1.68 34.99 -13.09
C ASN A 339 -0.86 33.71 -13.36
N PRO A 340 -1.52 32.58 -13.67
CA PRO A 340 -0.84 31.31 -13.82
C PRO A 340 -0.04 31.28 -15.12
N HIS A 341 1.23 30.90 -15.01
CA HIS A 341 2.08 30.63 -16.18
C HIS A 341 1.80 29.24 -16.78
N ILE A 342 1.26 28.32 -15.97
CA ILE A 342 0.98 26.94 -16.37
C ILE A 342 -0.40 26.54 -15.83
N PHE A 343 -1.28 26.13 -16.73
CA PHE A 343 -2.50 25.38 -16.41
C PHE A 343 -2.18 23.91 -16.50
N VAL A 344 -2.56 23.12 -15.49
CA VAL A 344 -2.30 21.67 -15.48
C VAL A 344 -3.59 20.89 -15.28
N THR A 345 -3.83 19.95 -16.20
CA THR A 345 -4.86 18.90 -16.08
C THR A 345 -4.20 17.52 -15.94
N TYR A 346 -4.90 16.57 -15.30
CA TYR A 346 -4.33 15.27 -14.88
C TYR A 346 -5.18 14.07 -15.29
N ASN A 347 -6.34 14.29 -15.91
CA ASN A 347 -7.36 13.28 -16.18
C ASN A 347 -7.33 12.78 -17.63
N GLY A 348 -6.35 13.19 -18.42
CA GLY A 348 -6.24 12.82 -19.84
C GLY A 348 -7.23 13.50 -20.76
N ASP A 349 -7.96 14.48 -20.23
CA ASP A 349 -8.69 15.48 -20.99
C ASP A 349 -8.02 16.82 -20.74
N PHE A 350 -7.67 17.52 -21.82
CA PHE A 350 -7.37 18.93 -21.75
C PHE A 350 -8.57 19.65 -21.13
N PHE A 351 -8.30 20.62 -20.26
CA PHE A 351 -9.27 21.65 -19.91
C PHE A 351 -10.02 22.13 -21.16
N ASP A 352 -11.34 22.11 -21.07
CA ASP A 352 -12.25 22.31 -22.19
C ASP A 352 -12.37 23.79 -22.57
N TRP A 353 -11.25 24.35 -23.07
CA TRP A 353 -11.19 25.70 -23.62
C TRP A 353 -12.19 25.97 -24.75
N PRO A 354 -12.44 25.03 -25.70
CA PRO A 354 -13.45 25.24 -26.74
C PRO A 354 -14.86 25.41 -26.16
N PHE A 355 -15.21 24.61 -25.16
CA PHE A 355 -16.47 24.79 -24.44
C PHE A 355 -16.50 26.16 -23.78
N LEU A 356 -15.47 26.51 -22.99
CA LEU A 356 -15.42 27.79 -22.30
C LEU A 356 -15.49 28.98 -23.27
N GLU A 357 -14.77 28.95 -24.39
CA GLU A 357 -14.80 29.99 -25.42
C GLU A 357 -16.18 30.12 -26.07
N THR A 358 -16.80 29.00 -26.46
CA THR A 358 -18.12 29.00 -27.09
C THR A 358 -19.18 29.56 -26.14
N ARG A 359 -19.12 29.17 -24.87
CA ARG A 359 -20.03 29.67 -23.85
C ARG A 359 -19.74 31.13 -23.52
N ALA A 360 -18.48 31.55 -23.47
CA ALA A 360 -18.10 32.95 -23.28
C ALA A 360 -18.59 33.84 -24.43
N GLN A 361 -18.42 33.40 -25.68
CA GLN A 361 -18.88 34.12 -26.88
C GLN A 361 -20.40 34.26 -26.91
N HIS A 362 -21.14 33.23 -26.49
CA HIS A 362 -22.60 33.32 -26.35
C HIS A 362 -23.04 34.46 -25.43
N HIS A 363 -22.20 34.79 -24.44
CA HIS A 363 -22.40 35.90 -23.50
C HIS A 363 -21.63 37.18 -23.88
N GLY A 364 -21.09 37.27 -25.10
CA GLY A 364 -20.37 38.45 -25.59
C GLY A 364 -18.99 38.67 -24.96
N MET A 365 -18.40 37.64 -24.36
CA MET A 365 -17.04 37.68 -23.81
C MET A 365 -16.07 36.97 -24.75
N ASP A 366 -14.87 37.52 -24.88
CA ASP A 366 -13.81 36.95 -25.71
C ASP A 366 -12.70 36.35 -24.83
N LEU A 367 -12.43 35.06 -25.01
CA LEU A 367 -11.46 34.32 -24.20
C LEU A 367 -10.05 34.95 -24.29
N LYS A 368 -9.68 35.43 -25.48
CA LYS A 368 -8.37 36.04 -25.72
C LYS A 368 -8.19 37.34 -24.96
N SER A 369 -9.16 38.24 -25.03
CA SER A 369 -9.10 39.51 -24.29
C SER A 369 -9.12 39.30 -22.78
N GLU A 370 -9.79 38.25 -22.30
CA GLU A 370 -10.01 38.03 -20.87
C GLU A 370 -8.82 37.33 -20.18
N VAL A 371 -8.36 36.20 -20.72
CA VAL A 371 -7.31 35.38 -20.07
C VAL A 371 -6.05 35.22 -20.91
N GLY A 372 -5.98 35.89 -22.08
CA GLY A 372 -4.84 35.82 -22.98
C GLY A 372 -4.70 34.49 -23.71
N ILE A 373 -5.65 33.55 -23.54
CA ILE A 373 -5.68 32.24 -24.20
C ILE A 373 -6.57 32.35 -25.44
N SER A 374 -6.06 31.90 -26.58
CA SER A 374 -6.83 31.89 -27.82
C SER A 374 -6.49 30.68 -28.66
N LYS A 375 -7.42 30.31 -29.54
CA LYS A 375 -7.19 29.28 -30.53
C LYS A 375 -6.16 29.76 -31.56
N ASP A 376 -5.06 29.03 -31.69
CA ASP A 376 -4.03 29.31 -32.67
C ASP A 376 -4.43 28.83 -34.09
N ARG A 377 -3.52 29.01 -35.05
CA ARG A 377 -3.75 28.60 -36.45
C ARG A 377 -3.93 27.09 -36.63
N ASN A 378 -3.46 26.29 -35.68
CA ASN A 378 -3.55 24.83 -35.68
C ASN A 378 -4.80 24.33 -34.92
N GLY A 379 -5.56 25.25 -34.31
CA GLY A 379 -6.75 24.93 -33.57
C GLY A 379 -6.52 24.60 -32.10
N GLU A 380 -5.32 24.83 -31.57
CA GLU A 380 -4.97 24.61 -30.16
C GLU A 380 -5.12 25.90 -29.34
N TYR A 381 -5.62 25.80 -28.11
CA TYR A 381 -5.73 26.95 -27.21
C TYR A 381 -4.41 27.21 -26.50
N ARG A 382 -3.82 28.39 -26.75
CA ARG A 382 -2.53 28.80 -26.19
C ARG A 382 -2.56 30.24 -25.74
N GLY A 383 -1.84 30.55 -24.65
CA GLY A 383 -1.61 31.92 -24.20
C GLY A 383 -0.24 32.44 -24.61
N GLN A 384 -0.07 33.77 -24.63
CA GLN A 384 1.22 34.39 -24.98
C GLN A 384 2.30 34.11 -23.91
N CYS A 385 1.92 34.10 -22.63
CA CYS A 385 2.79 33.81 -21.49
C CYS A 385 2.28 32.66 -20.61
N ALA A 386 1.21 31.98 -21.03
CA ALA A 386 0.57 30.91 -20.28
C ALA A 386 0.39 29.69 -21.17
N VAL A 387 0.87 28.54 -20.69
CA VAL A 387 0.72 27.26 -21.37
C VAL A 387 -0.28 26.39 -20.65
N HIS A 388 -1.08 25.66 -21.40
CA HIS A 388 -1.93 24.63 -20.84
C HIS A 388 -1.32 23.26 -21.13
N LEU A 389 -0.94 22.59 -20.06
CA LEU A 389 -0.33 21.29 -20.03
C LEU A 389 -1.35 20.29 -19.51
N ASP A 390 -1.88 19.44 -20.40
CA ASP A 390 -2.43 18.19 -19.93
C ASP A 390 -1.24 17.29 -19.58
N ALA A 391 -0.97 17.14 -18.28
CA ALA A 391 0.14 16.34 -17.80
C ALA A 391 -0.01 14.87 -18.22
N TYR A 392 -1.24 14.38 -18.41
CA TYR A 392 -1.48 13.03 -18.91
C TYR A 392 -1.23 12.94 -20.43
N CYS A 393 -1.77 13.87 -21.25
CA CYS A 393 -1.53 13.86 -22.70
C CYS A 393 -0.09 14.23 -23.07
N TRP A 394 0.59 15.08 -22.30
CA TRP A 394 1.99 15.42 -22.51
C TRP A 394 2.90 14.21 -22.28
N VAL A 395 2.67 13.51 -21.17
CA VAL A 395 3.24 12.19 -20.92
C VAL A 395 2.99 11.28 -22.14
N LYS A 396 1.79 11.35 -22.75
CA LYS A 396 1.31 10.56 -23.91
C LYS A 396 1.70 10.98 -25.35
N ARG A 397 2.15 12.21 -25.61
CA ARG A 397 2.48 12.72 -26.97
C ARG A 397 3.97 12.64 -27.29
N ASP A 398 4.83 13.06 -26.36
CA ASP A 398 6.29 12.97 -26.55
C ASP A 398 6.77 11.51 -26.54
N SER A 399 5.84 10.63 -26.20
CA SER A 399 5.75 9.23 -26.54
C SER A 399 5.24 9.03 -27.99
N TYR A 400 6.10 9.12 -29.02
CA TYR A 400 5.82 8.50 -30.35
C TYR A 400 5.82 6.99 -30.19
N LEU A 401 4.75 6.47 -29.63
CA LEU A 401 4.70 5.15 -29.08
C LEU A 401 3.35 4.51 -29.40
N PRO A 402 3.32 3.18 -29.58
CA PRO A 402 2.07 2.45 -29.77
C PRO A 402 1.05 2.77 -28.65
N GLN A 403 -0.25 2.75 -28.96
CA GLN A 403 -1.32 3.04 -27.98
C GLN A 403 -1.08 2.27 -26.66
N GLY A 404 -1.06 2.99 -25.53
CA GLY A 404 -0.86 2.42 -24.17
C GLY A 404 0.57 2.55 -23.63
N SER A 405 1.55 2.77 -24.49
CA SER A 405 2.94 3.06 -24.12
C SER A 405 3.09 4.56 -23.98
N GLN A 406 2.86 5.16 -22.82
CA GLN A 406 2.84 6.63 -22.68
C GLN A 406 3.59 7.12 -21.43
N GLY A 407 3.92 6.25 -20.47
CA GLY A 407 4.84 6.61 -19.39
C GLY A 407 6.26 6.85 -19.92
N LEU A 408 7.06 7.60 -19.14
CA LEU A 408 8.51 7.82 -19.36
C LEU A 408 9.19 6.54 -19.86
N LYS A 409 8.82 5.41 -19.27
CA LYS A 409 9.42 4.12 -19.55
C LYS A 409 9.14 3.54 -20.92
N ALA A 410 7.90 3.67 -21.35
CA ALA A 410 7.51 3.23 -22.66
C ALA A 410 8.18 4.09 -23.75
N VAL A 411 8.42 5.40 -23.49
CA VAL A 411 9.11 6.35 -24.40
C VAL A 411 10.54 5.93 -24.65
N THR A 412 11.26 5.63 -23.58
CA THR A 412 12.66 5.22 -23.66
C THR A 412 12.81 3.91 -24.44
N LYS A 413 11.89 2.94 -24.22
CA LYS A 413 11.93 1.62 -24.87
C LYS A 413 11.86 1.71 -26.40
N TYR A 414 11.04 2.59 -26.95
CA TYR A 414 10.82 2.70 -28.40
C TYR A 414 11.73 3.72 -29.09
N LYS A 415 11.97 4.90 -28.50
CA LYS A 415 12.75 5.98 -29.13
C LYS A 415 14.26 5.79 -28.97
N LEU A 416 14.69 5.16 -27.88
CA LEU A 416 16.10 4.93 -27.59
C LEU A 416 16.50 3.44 -27.74
N GLY A 417 15.53 2.52 -27.89
CA GLY A 417 15.79 1.07 -27.88
C GLY A 417 16.27 0.55 -26.52
N TYR A 418 16.09 1.37 -25.47
CA TYR A 418 16.57 1.15 -24.11
C TYR A 418 15.35 0.90 -23.24
N ASP A 419 15.24 -0.29 -22.66
CA ASP A 419 14.11 -0.72 -21.84
C ASP A 419 14.32 -0.25 -20.39
N PRO A 420 13.69 0.85 -19.96
CA PRO A 420 13.88 1.39 -18.62
C PRO A 420 13.09 0.57 -17.61
N VAL A 421 13.63 0.45 -16.39
CA VAL A 421 13.10 -0.44 -15.35
C VAL A 421 11.67 -0.04 -14.94
N GLU A 422 10.64 -0.82 -15.31
CA GLU A 422 9.21 -0.63 -14.95
C GLU A 422 8.88 -0.97 -13.48
N VAL A 423 7.99 -0.16 -12.90
CA VAL A 423 7.62 -0.16 -11.48
C VAL A 423 6.22 0.44 -11.40
N ASP A 424 5.26 -0.31 -10.88
CA ASP A 424 3.84 0.09 -10.74
C ASP A 424 3.70 1.25 -9.73
N PRO A 425 2.82 2.27 -9.91
CA PRO A 425 2.69 3.39 -8.97
C PRO A 425 2.39 2.98 -7.52
N GLU A 426 1.63 1.91 -7.32
CA GLU A 426 1.36 1.35 -6.00
C GLU A 426 2.57 0.61 -5.42
N GLU A 427 3.47 0.14 -6.29
CA GLU A 427 4.76 -0.46 -5.97
C GLU A 427 5.91 0.55 -5.93
N MET A 428 5.74 1.81 -6.34
CA MET A 428 6.79 2.83 -6.23
C MET A 428 7.14 3.11 -4.77
N LEU A 429 6.14 3.15 -3.90
CA LEU A 429 6.33 3.32 -2.46
C LEU A 429 6.97 2.04 -1.85
N PRO A 430 6.50 0.81 -2.15
CA PRO A 430 7.16 -0.46 -1.84
C PRO A 430 8.57 -0.66 -2.42
N LEU A 431 8.89 -0.27 -3.65
CA LEU A 431 10.20 -0.42 -4.30
C LEU A 431 11.15 0.65 -3.79
N ALA A 432 10.67 1.89 -3.56
CA ALA A 432 11.42 2.91 -2.83
C ALA A 432 11.77 2.47 -1.42
N GLN A 433 10.94 1.63 -0.79
CA GLN A 433 11.16 1.12 0.58
C GLN A 433 11.92 -0.21 0.63
N ASN A 434 11.65 -1.16 -0.28
CA ASN A 434 12.07 -2.58 -0.23
C ASN A 434 13.18 -2.93 -1.23
N GLU A 435 13.23 -2.29 -2.39
CA GLU A 435 14.32 -2.49 -3.36
C GLU A 435 14.90 -1.12 -3.78
N PRO A 436 15.51 -0.36 -2.86
CA PRO A 436 15.92 1.01 -3.11
C PRO A 436 17.03 1.14 -4.14
N LEU A 437 17.84 0.10 -4.37
CA LEU A 437 18.81 0.04 -5.48
C LEU A 437 18.11 -0.13 -6.83
N LYS A 438 17.00 -0.87 -6.88
CA LYS A 438 16.15 -1.01 -8.07
C LYS A 438 15.23 0.19 -8.25
N MET A 439 14.87 0.88 -7.17
CA MET A 439 14.12 2.12 -7.19
C MET A 439 15.01 3.34 -7.48
N ALA A 440 16.25 3.32 -7.00
CA ALA A 440 17.30 4.25 -7.40
C ALA A 440 17.74 3.92 -8.82
N SER A 441 17.82 2.65 -9.23
CA SER A 441 18.04 2.28 -10.64
C SER A 441 16.84 2.64 -11.50
N TYR A 442 15.61 2.62 -11.00
CA TYR A 442 14.43 3.15 -11.67
C TYR A 442 14.51 4.68 -11.76
N SER A 443 14.83 5.37 -10.67
CA SER A 443 14.94 6.84 -10.61
C SER A 443 16.14 7.37 -11.41
N VAL A 444 17.26 6.63 -11.42
CA VAL A 444 18.46 6.88 -12.24
C VAL A 444 18.20 6.43 -13.67
N SER A 445 17.53 5.31 -13.93
CA SER A 445 17.09 4.93 -15.28
C SER A 445 16.12 5.96 -15.84
N ASP A 446 15.25 6.55 -15.02
CA ASP A 446 14.35 7.64 -15.39
C ASP A 446 15.12 8.95 -15.61
N ALA A 447 16.07 9.29 -14.74
CA ALA A 447 16.93 10.46 -14.91
C ALA A 447 17.85 10.34 -16.14
N VAL A 448 18.40 9.15 -16.39
CA VAL A 448 19.26 8.80 -17.55
C VAL A 448 18.43 8.72 -18.82
N ALA A 449 17.25 8.11 -18.79
CA ALA A 449 16.27 8.13 -19.88
C ALA A 449 15.88 9.57 -20.23
N THR A 450 15.55 10.38 -19.24
CA THR A 450 15.19 11.81 -19.38
C THR A 450 16.36 12.61 -19.94
N PHE A 451 17.58 12.40 -19.43
CA PHE A 451 18.80 13.05 -19.91
C PHE A 451 19.13 12.67 -21.36
N TYR A 452 19.08 11.39 -21.73
CA TYR A 452 19.37 10.96 -23.10
C TYR A 452 18.26 11.33 -24.09
N LEU A 453 16.98 11.31 -23.69
CA LEU A 453 15.89 11.85 -24.51
C LEU A 453 16.09 13.34 -24.78
N TYR A 454 16.53 14.11 -23.78
CA TYR A 454 16.87 15.53 -23.90
C TYR A 454 18.05 15.78 -24.85
N VAL A 455 19.16 15.06 -24.68
CA VAL A 455 20.39 15.22 -25.50
C VAL A 455 20.19 14.78 -26.96
N ARG A 456 19.47 13.67 -27.21
CA ARG A 456 19.41 13.03 -28.54
C ARG A 456 18.32 13.56 -29.46
N PHE A 457 17.20 14.02 -28.90
CA PHE A 457 16.04 14.43 -29.69
C PHE A 457 15.75 15.93 -29.60
N GLN A 458 16.50 16.71 -28.81
CA GLN A 458 16.14 18.09 -28.47
C GLN A 458 14.62 18.17 -28.21
N ILE A 459 14.11 17.31 -27.33
CA ILE A 459 12.78 17.59 -26.80
C ILE A 459 12.97 18.91 -26.07
N GLY A 460 12.42 19.98 -26.62
CA GLY A 460 12.57 21.36 -26.14
C GLY A 460 11.93 21.53 -24.76
N LEU A 461 12.49 20.85 -23.77
CA LEU A 461 11.94 20.65 -22.43
C LEU A 461 12.56 21.62 -21.43
N PHE A 462 13.58 22.38 -21.83
CA PHE A 462 14.05 23.59 -21.16
C PHE A 462 14.68 24.54 -22.19
N TRP A 463 13.88 25.38 -22.82
CA TRP A 463 14.36 26.71 -23.22
C TRP A 463 13.74 27.69 -22.23
N GLY A 464 14.57 28.21 -21.32
CA GLY A 464 14.14 29.25 -20.38
C GLY A 464 15.04 29.52 -19.18
N ILE A 465 16.14 28.77 -18.95
CA ILE A 465 17.06 29.06 -17.82
C ILE A 465 18.51 29.34 -18.26
N ASP A 466 18.91 29.01 -19.49
CA ASP A 466 20.31 29.21 -19.94
C ASP A 466 20.60 30.56 -20.65
N GLU A 467 19.71 31.56 -20.57
CA GLU A 467 19.96 32.92 -21.10
C GLU A 467 19.94 34.04 -20.03
N ILE A 468 20.36 33.76 -18.79
CA ILE A 468 20.65 34.81 -17.77
C ILE A 468 22.11 34.74 -17.26
N ALA A 469 23.02 34.21 -18.06
CA ALA A 469 24.45 34.31 -17.75
C ALA A 469 25.28 34.48 -19.02
N ASN A 470 25.14 35.65 -19.65
CA ASN A 470 26.24 36.41 -20.25
C ASN A 470 25.82 37.86 -20.46
#